data_AF-A0A820T5A8-F1
#
_entry.id   AF-A0A820T5A8-F1
#
_cell.length_a   1.000
_cell.length_b   1.000
_cell.length_c   1.000
_cell.angle_alpha   90.00
_cell.angle_beta   90.00
_cell.angle_gamma   90.00
#
_symmetry.space_group_name_H-M   'P 1'
#
loop_
_entity.id
_entity.type
_entity.pdbx_description
1 polymer ?
#
loop_
_entity_poly.entity_id
_entity_poly.type
_entity_poly.pdbx_seq_one_letter_code
_entity_poly.pdbx_strand_id
1 'polypeptide(L)'
;KKSKRVSCAHRYSIAKKVRGHNKKMRKEARKHPEHKKRKPKDIQIPKLAPFKNELLQQAEEAKKQLEQERQLKKQQRALARQQQKDERPKSLESMIGDAKRRQDIFDHEQVSTNDHMHLSTEVGEGDEKSRKTFYREFKKVVDASDIIIQVLDARDPLGCRCPQVEQAVLTSGKNKKLILLLNKIDLIPRDNLDKWLKYLRNEFPTIAFRSSTQNQRDRLGHVKASLKACDEHLLKSSNKCIGASTLMNLLSNYCRKNDIKTSITVGIVGFPNVGKSSVINSLKRTQACETGSMPGITKQMQTVKLDKLIKLFDSPGIVMSKETSPASLILRNCIRIETIENPVPAIELLLNRCSKEQMMLQYHLSDFQDINEFLSKMALKMGSLKKGGIPDIHKAAQRVLSDWTNGKLTYFTEPPERTGEIISTELVTQMKEAFDIDGLLKNEVEQLKDLHNTPLTGISLPASTPTQSDMDLDKEENMSEDENNSTEEMSQDDDENHQPTEKDSKKVFF
;
A
#
# COMPACT_ATOMS: atom_id res chain seq x y z
N LYS A 1 27.88 0.77 -44.38
CA LYS A 1 27.70 1.07 -42.92
C LYS A 1 28.36 -0.04 -42.10
N LYS A 2 29.24 0.27 -41.14
CA LYS A 2 29.88 -0.76 -40.29
C LYS A 2 28.83 -1.37 -39.34
N SER A 3 28.88 -2.70 -39.18
CA SER A 3 27.97 -3.43 -38.30
C SER A 3 28.15 -3.00 -36.84
N LYS A 4 27.03 -2.80 -36.12
CA LYS A 4 27.01 -2.53 -34.67
C LYS A 4 27.10 -3.81 -33.83
N ARG A 5 27.15 -5.00 -34.44
CA ARG A 5 27.27 -6.27 -33.72
C ARG A 5 28.72 -6.44 -33.23
N VAL A 6 28.86 -6.73 -31.94
CA VAL A 6 30.15 -6.91 -31.27
C VAL A 6 30.27 -8.35 -30.78
N SER A 7 31.42 -8.99 -31.00
CA SER A 7 31.63 -10.37 -30.58
C SER A 7 31.60 -10.51 -29.05
N CYS A 8 31.16 -11.67 -28.54
CA CYS A 8 31.16 -11.95 -27.10
C CYS A 8 32.56 -11.80 -26.49
N ALA A 9 33.61 -12.25 -27.20
CA ALA A 9 34.99 -12.08 -26.78
C ALA A 9 35.37 -10.61 -26.59
N HIS A 10 34.93 -9.73 -27.49
CA HIS A 10 35.19 -8.29 -27.39
C HIS A 10 34.45 -7.66 -26.20
N ARG A 11 33.18 -8.05 -25.97
CA ARG A 11 32.41 -7.61 -24.79
C ARG A 11 33.06 -8.03 -23.48
N TYR A 12 33.55 -9.27 -23.40
CA TYR A 12 34.22 -9.79 -22.20
C TYR A 12 35.57 -9.11 -21.96
N SER A 13 36.32 -8.82 -23.02
CA SER A 13 37.56 -8.04 -22.97
C SER A 13 37.32 -6.62 -22.44
N ILE A 14 36.27 -5.93 -22.93
CA ILE A 14 35.88 -4.62 -22.41
C ILE A 14 35.51 -4.70 -20.93
N ALA A 15 34.67 -5.67 -20.54
CA ALA A 15 34.27 -5.83 -19.14
C ALA A 15 35.48 -6.09 -18.21
N LYS A 16 36.44 -6.90 -18.67
CA LYS A 16 37.69 -7.16 -17.94
C LYS A 16 38.54 -5.89 -17.82
N LYS A 17 38.66 -5.09 -18.88
CA LYS A 17 39.35 -3.78 -18.86
C LYS A 17 38.70 -2.79 -17.90
N VAL A 18 37.36 -2.67 -17.92
CA VAL A 18 36.61 -1.80 -17.01
C VAL A 18 36.80 -2.23 -15.55
N ARG A 19 36.71 -3.54 -15.27
CA ARG A 19 36.93 -4.07 -13.91
C ARG A 19 38.36 -3.81 -13.44
N GLY A 20 39.35 -3.96 -14.32
CA GLY A 20 40.76 -3.63 -14.05
C GLY A 20 40.96 -2.15 -13.74
N HIS A 21 40.39 -1.27 -14.57
CA HIS A 21 40.43 0.19 -14.37
C HIS A 21 39.80 0.59 -13.04
N ASN A 22 38.59 0.11 -12.72
CA ASN A 22 37.93 0.40 -11.45
C ASN A 22 38.72 -0.12 -10.24
N LYS A 23 39.42 -1.26 -10.37
CA LYS A 23 40.30 -1.78 -9.32
C LYS A 23 41.53 -0.88 -9.13
N LYS A 24 42.10 -0.34 -10.22
CA LYS A 24 43.21 0.61 -10.18
C LYS A 24 42.79 1.95 -9.54
N MET A 25 41.66 2.51 -9.97
CA MET A 25 41.07 3.73 -9.38
C MET A 25 40.79 3.57 -7.88
N ARG A 26 40.27 2.42 -7.45
CA ARG A 26 40.08 2.14 -6.01
C ARG A 26 41.39 2.05 -5.23
N LYS A 27 42.47 1.56 -5.83
CA LYS A 27 43.80 1.52 -5.20
C LYS A 27 44.41 2.92 -5.14
N GLU A 28 44.32 3.71 -6.20
CA GLU A 28 44.80 5.10 -6.23
C GLU A 28 44.02 5.98 -5.25
N ALA A 29 42.69 5.84 -5.19
CA ALA A 29 41.84 6.53 -4.22
C ALA A 29 42.08 6.11 -2.75
N ARG A 30 42.78 4.99 -2.52
CA ARG A 30 43.25 4.60 -1.18
C ARG A 30 44.63 5.20 -0.86
N LYS A 31 45.47 5.45 -1.87
CA LYS A 31 46.80 6.07 -1.72
C LYS A 31 46.73 7.58 -1.47
N HIS A 32 45.70 8.26 -2.00
CA HIS A 32 45.47 9.69 -1.77
C HIS A 32 44.11 9.93 -1.10
N PRO A 33 43.97 9.67 0.21
CA PRO A 33 42.73 9.84 0.95
C PRO A 33 42.27 11.31 1.07
N GLU A 34 43.15 12.29 0.85
CA GLU A 34 42.80 13.73 0.90
C GLU A 34 41.84 14.18 -0.21
N HIS A 35 41.78 13.44 -1.33
CA HIS A 35 40.80 13.70 -2.38
C HIS A 35 39.41 13.11 -2.09
N LYS A 36 39.27 12.31 -1.02
CA LYS A 36 37.95 11.89 -0.53
C LYS A 36 37.35 13.01 0.31
N LYS A 37 36.40 13.69 -0.33
CA LYS A 37 35.45 14.63 0.26
C LYS A 37 36.08 15.97 0.65
N ARG A 38 36.24 16.86 -0.36
CA ARG A 38 35.72 18.21 -0.11
C ARG A 38 34.25 18.00 0.25
N LYS A 39 33.87 18.26 1.51
CA LYS A 39 32.45 18.32 1.88
C LYS A 39 31.76 19.14 0.78
N PRO A 40 30.58 18.72 0.26
CA PRO A 40 29.84 19.58 -0.64
C PRO A 40 29.77 20.95 0.05
N LYS A 41 30.22 22.01 -0.64
CA LYS A 41 30.20 23.35 -0.06
C LYS A 41 28.76 23.59 0.38
N ASP A 42 28.56 23.91 1.65
CA ASP A 42 27.23 24.22 2.17
C ASP A 42 26.60 25.25 1.23
N ILE A 43 25.38 24.96 0.76
CA ILE A 43 24.65 25.86 -0.12
C ILE A 43 24.29 27.08 0.72
N GLN A 44 25.13 28.11 0.63
CA GLN A 44 24.92 29.36 1.37
C GLN A 44 23.73 30.10 0.77
N ILE A 45 22.87 30.64 1.64
CA ILE A 45 21.75 31.48 1.24
C ILE A 45 22.31 32.68 0.45
N PRO A 46 21.91 32.87 -0.83
CA PRO A 46 22.40 33.98 -1.64
C PRO A 46 22.19 35.33 -0.96
N LYS A 47 23.16 36.25 -1.09
CA LYS A 47 23.11 37.57 -0.43
C LYS A 47 21.89 38.42 -0.82
N LEU A 48 21.28 38.15 -1.97
CA LEU A 48 20.12 38.85 -2.51
C LEU A 48 18.77 38.30 -2.01
N ALA A 49 18.77 37.27 -1.14
CA ALA A 49 17.52 36.71 -0.63
C ALA A 49 16.84 37.68 0.36
N PRO A 50 15.59 38.09 0.11
CA PRO A 50 14.90 39.12 0.92
C PRO A 50 14.67 38.72 2.38
N PHE A 51 14.60 37.41 2.68
CA PHE A 51 14.35 36.88 4.03
C PHE A 51 15.57 36.23 4.68
N LYS A 52 16.79 36.56 4.21
CA LYS A 52 18.02 35.91 4.69
C LYS A 52 18.22 36.04 6.21
N ASN A 53 17.96 37.21 6.77
CA ASN A 53 18.19 37.48 8.19
C ASN A 53 17.20 36.72 9.08
N GLU A 54 15.94 36.67 8.67
CA GLU A 54 14.87 35.92 9.36
C GLU A 54 15.15 34.41 9.34
N LEU A 55 15.62 33.88 8.21
CA LEU A 55 15.97 32.47 8.07
C LEU A 55 17.19 32.07 8.90
N LEU A 56 18.15 32.99 9.09
CA LEU A 56 19.29 32.78 9.99
C LEU A 56 18.88 32.82 11.47
N GLN A 57 17.95 33.70 11.84
CA GLN A 57 17.44 33.81 13.20
C GLN A 57 16.63 32.56 13.60
N GLN A 58 15.74 32.08 12.72
CA GLN A 58 15.00 30.83 12.93
C GLN A 58 15.93 29.62 13.08
N ALA A 59 17.01 29.57 12.29
CA ALA A 59 18.01 28.50 12.39
C ALA A 59 18.78 28.54 13.72
N GLU A 60 19.06 29.73 14.26
CA GLU A 60 19.72 29.89 15.56
C GLU A 60 18.80 29.48 16.71
N GLU A 61 17.53 29.87 16.67
CA GLU A 61 16.51 29.46 17.65
C GLU A 61 16.29 27.95 17.65
N ALA A 62 16.14 27.33 16.48
CA ALA A 62 16.01 25.87 16.36
C ALA A 62 17.23 25.14 16.92
N LYS A 63 18.44 25.69 16.75
CA LYS A 63 19.67 25.11 17.30
C LYS A 63 19.71 25.23 18.83
N LYS A 64 19.28 26.36 19.39
CA LYS A 64 19.16 26.55 20.85
C LYS A 64 18.15 25.59 21.47
N GLN A 65 16.98 25.41 20.85
CA GLN A 65 15.95 24.47 21.31
C GLN A 65 16.46 23.02 21.33
N LEU A 66 17.13 22.59 20.25
CA LEU A 66 17.71 21.24 20.16
C LEU A 66 18.79 21.00 21.22
N GLU A 67 19.60 22.01 21.53
CA GLU A 67 20.64 21.92 22.55
C GLU A 67 20.06 21.85 23.96
N GLN A 68 19.01 22.64 24.24
CA GLN A 68 18.25 22.58 25.50
C GLN A 68 17.60 21.20 25.70
N GLU A 69 16.92 20.68 24.67
CA GLU A 69 16.28 19.36 24.73
C GLU A 69 17.31 18.25 24.98
N ARG A 70 18.48 18.34 24.33
CA ARG A 70 19.57 17.37 24.52
C ARG A 70 20.17 17.44 25.93
N GLN A 71 20.29 18.62 26.52
CA GLN A 71 20.73 18.78 27.91
C GLN A 71 19.70 18.19 28.89
N LEU A 72 18.41 18.46 28.67
CA LEU A 72 17.32 17.97 29.51
C LEU A 72 17.25 16.44 29.48
N LYS A 73 17.39 15.83 28.30
CA LYS A 73 17.47 14.36 28.13
C LYS A 73 18.71 13.74 28.78
N LYS A 74 19.83 14.47 28.83
CA LYS A 74 21.06 14.04 29.52
C LYS A 74 20.89 14.11 31.04
N GLN A 75 20.22 15.14 31.56
CA GLN A 75 19.89 15.26 32.99
C GLN A 75 18.91 14.17 33.44
N GLN A 76 17.85 13.91 32.67
CA GLN A 76 16.90 12.82 32.97
C GLN A 76 17.60 11.45 33.04
N ARG A 77 18.51 11.16 32.10
CA ARG A 77 19.30 9.92 32.12
C ARG A 77 20.28 9.84 33.30
N ALA A 78 20.79 10.98 33.78
CA ALA A 78 21.65 11.01 34.95
C ALA A 78 20.86 10.75 36.24
N LEU A 79 19.67 11.37 36.38
CA LEU A 79 18.75 11.15 37.49
C LEU A 79 18.27 9.69 37.56
N ALA A 80 17.86 9.11 36.43
CA ALA A 80 17.46 7.70 36.37
C ALA A 80 18.60 6.74 36.78
N ARG A 81 19.85 7.06 36.41
CA ARG A 81 21.03 6.29 36.83
C ARG A 81 21.36 6.46 38.31
N GLN A 82 20.97 7.57 38.92
CA GLN A 82 21.18 7.83 40.34
C GLN A 82 20.13 7.08 41.17
N GLN A 83 18.86 7.11 40.75
CA GLN A 83 17.78 6.30 41.33
C GLN A 83 18.10 4.78 41.27
N GLN A 84 18.62 4.28 40.14
CA GLN A 84 19.06 2.89 40.02
C GLN A 84 20.29 2.53 40.88
N LYS A 85 21.09 3.51 41.33
CA LYS A 85 22.21 3.25 42.26
C LYS A 85 21.77 3.21 43.71
N ASP A 86 20.73 3.96 44.06
CA ASP A 86 20.14 3.97 45.40
C ASP A 86 19.22 2.74 45.62
N GLU A 87 18.64 2.19 44.56
CA GLU A 87 17.92 0.90 44.54
C GLU A 87 18.85 -0.32 44.39
N ARG A 88 20.00 -0.35 45.08
CA ARG A 88 20.78 -1.60 45.20
C ARG A 88 20.21 -2.44 46.33
N PRO A 89 19.66 -3.64 46.07
CA PRO A 89 19.13 -4.49 47.13
C PRO A 89 20.26 -5.00 48.02
N LYS A 90 20.13 -4.81 49.34
CA LYS A 90 21.12 -5.19 50.36
C LYS A 90 20.99 -6.64 50.84
N SER A 91 19.99 -7.41 50.37
CA SER A 91 19.76 -8.79 50.82
C SER A 91 19.90 -9.82 49.71
N LEU A 92 20.42 -10.99 50.08
CA LEU A 92 20.62 -12.14 49.21
C LEU A 92 19.27 -12.64 48.64
N GLU A 93 18.17 -12.59 49.41
CA GLU A 93 16.83 -12.93 48.93
C GLU A 93 16.37 -12.06 47.75
N SER A 94 16.62 -10.75 47.79
CA SER A 94 16.18 -9.86 46.70
C SER A 94 16.99 -10.08 45.42
N MET A 95 18.27 -10.46 45.55
CA MET A 95 19.11 -10.83 44.41
C MET A 95 18.69 -12.17 43.79
N ILE A 96 18.25 -13.13 44.62
CA ILE A 96 17.70 -14.42 44.16
C ILE A 96 16.34 -14.20 43.48
N GLY A 97 15.51 -13.30 44.00
CA GLY A 97 14.22 -12.93 43.41
C GLY A 97 14.38 -12.28 42.03
N ASP A 98 15.32 -11.34 41.87
CA ASP A 98 15.61 -10.71 40.58
C ASP A 98 16.30 -11.66 39.59
N ALA A 99 17.15 -12.57 40.09
CA ALA A 99 17.75 -13.61 39.26
C ALA A 99 16.69 -14.60 38.74
N LYS A 100 15.74 -15.02 39.59
CA LYS A 100 14.59 -15.82 39.17
C LYS A 100 13.73 -15.06 38.17
N ARG A 101 13.40 -13.80 38.43
CA ARG A 101 12.58 -13.00 37.50
C ARG A 101 13.25 -12.82 36.14
N ARG A 102 14.57 -12.63 36.10
CA ARG A 102 15.35 -12.58 34.84
C ARG A 102 15.48 -13.95 34.17
N GLN A 103 15.56 -15.03 34.95
CA GLN A 103 15.54 -16.39 34.44
C GLN A 103 14.17 -16.71 33.83
N ASP A 104 13.07 -16.32 34.49
CA ASP A 104 11.71 -16.48 33.97
C ASP A 104 11.50 -15.66 32.69
N ILE A 105 12.03 -14.43 32.62
CA ILE A 105 12.00 -13.61 31.39
C ILE A 105 12.84 -14.24 30.28
N PHE A 106 14.02 -14.77 30.60
CA PHE A 106 14.91 -15.43 29.63
C PHE A 106 14.34 -16.77 29.15
N ASP A 107 13.72 -17.54 30.04
CA ASP A 107 13.06 -18.80 29.72
C ASP A 107 11.78 -18.53 28.90
N HIS A 108 11.06 -17.43 29.17
CA HIS A 108 9.95 -16.97 28.33
C HIS A 108 10.41 -16.50 26.94
N GLU A 109 11.59 -15.88 26.84
CA GLU A 109 12.24 -15.55 25.56
C GLU A 109 12.79 -16.80 24.83
N GLN A 110 13.27 -17.83 25.55
CA GLN A 110 13.76 -19.09 24.97
C GLN A 110 12.62 -20.03 24.53
N VAL A 111 11.49 -20.08 25.24
CA VAL A 111 10.28 -20.77 24.77
C VAL A 111 9.77 -20.12 23.47
N SER A 112 9.81 -18.78 23.36
CA SER A 112 9.49 -18.09 22.10
C SER A 112 10.52 -18.23 20.97
N THR A 113 11.68 -18.89 21.20
CA THR A 113 12.66 -19.17 20.13
C THR A 113 12.79 -20.66 19.77
N ASN A 114 12.32 -21.58 20.63
CA ASN A 114 12.38 -23.02 20.37
C ASN A 114 11.12 -23.64 19.73
N ASP A 115 10.03 -22.89 19.53
CA ASP A 115 8.91 -23.29 18.66
C ASP A 115 9.21 -23.16 17.15
N HIS A 116 10.48 -23.02 16.78
CA HIS A 116 10.95 -22.98 15.39
C HIS A 116 11.18 -24.36 14.73
N MET A 117 10.68 -25.48 15.29
CA MET A 117 10.85 -26.81 14.65
C MET A 117 9.61 -27.70 14.57
N HIS A 118 8.41 -27.19 14.82
CA HIS A 118 7.16 -27.87 14.44
C HIS A 118 6.13 -26.88 13.92
N LEU A 119 6.43 -26.28 12.76
CA LEU A 119 5.54 -25.37 12.06
C LEU A 119 4.53 -26.14 11.22
N SER A 120 3.41 -26.47 11.82
CA SER A 120 2.17 -26.76 11.12
C SER A 120 1.05 -25.92 11.72
N THR A 121 0.58 -24.95 10.93
CA THR A 121 -0.75 -24.35 11.03
C THR A 121 -0.97 -23.42 12.22
N GLU A 122 -0.55 -22.15 12.14
CA GLU A 122 -1.25 -21.03 12.79
C GLU A 122 -0.71 -19.67 12.26
N VAL A 123 -1.63 -18.78 11.88
CA VAL A 123 -1.34 -17.45 11.31
C VAL A 123 -1.05 -16.49 12.47
N GLY A 124 0.21 -16.07 12.62
CA GLY A 124 0.76 -15.46 13.83
C GLY A 124 0.30 -14.05 14.19
N GLU A 125 0.34 -13.75 15.50
CA GLU A 125 -0.05 -12.52 16.21
C GLU A 125 0.53 -11.20 15.64
N GLY A 126 1.67 -11.25 14.95
CA GLY A 126 2.28 -10.09 14.28
C GLY A 126 1.43 -9.50 13.14
N ASP A 127 0.61 -10.33 12.49
CA ASP A 127 -0.31 -9.89 11.43
C ASP A 127 -1.54 -9.19 12.01
N GLU A 128 -1.94 -9.48 13.25
CA GLU A 128 -3.09 -8.83 13.90
C GLU A 128 -2.82 -7.37 14.25
N LYS A 129 -1.66 -7.07 14.83
CA LYS A 129 -1.25 -5.70 15.14
C LYS A 129 -1.14 -4.82 13.89
N SER A 130 -0.65 -5.40 12.80
CA SER A 130 -0.57 -4.73 11.49
C SER A 130 -1.96 -4.44 10.93
N ARG A 131 -2.87 -5.42 10.95
CA ARG A 131 -4.27 -5.27 10.48
C ARG A 131 -5.03 -4.20 11.27
N LYS A 132 -4.93 -4.19 12.60
CA LYS A 132 -5.53 -3.16 13.46
C LYS A 132 -5.00 -1.77 13.12
N THR A 133 -3.69 -1.65 12.87
CA THR A 133 -3.09 -0.38 12.45
C THR A 133 -3.64 0.11 11.12
N PHE A 134 -3.80 -0.79 10.13
CA PHE A 134 -4.39 -0.45 8.83
C PHE A 134 -5.88 -0.08 8.94
N TYR A 135 -6.63 -0.76 9.82
CA TYR A 135 -8.02 -0.44 10.10
C TYR A 135 -8.18 0.95 10.75
N ARG A 136 -7.32 1.29 11.70
CA ARG A 136 -7.30 2.64 12.31
C ARG A 136 -7.01 3.72 11.27
N GLU A 137 -6.05 3.49 10.37
CA GLU A 137 -5.78 4.43 9.27
C GLU A 137 -6.96 4.53 8.29
N PHE A 138 -7.67 3.42 8.04
CA PHE A 138 -8.91 3.43 7.27
C PHE A 138 -10.01 4.28 7.92
N LYS A 139 -10.27 4.11 9.22
CA LYS A 139 -11.29 4.88 9.95
C LYS A 139 -11.01 6.39 9.86
N LYS A 140 -9.75 6.80 10.03
CA LYS A 140 -9.31 8.19 9.82
C LYS A 140 -9.65 8.71 8.41
N VAL A 141 -9.42 7.90 7.37
CA VAL A 141 -9.73 8.28 5.99
C VAL A 141 -11.25 8.42 5.80
N VAL A 142 -12.03 7.48 6.32
CA VAL A 142 -13.50 7.53 6.26
C VAL A 142 -14.01 8.79 6.96
N ASP A 143 -13.56 9.07 8.17
CA ASP A 143 -14.06 10.18 8.98
C ASP A 143 -13.75 11.56 8.41
N ALA A 144 -12.58 11.69 7.76
CA ALA A 144 -12.10 12.93 7.17
C ALA A 144 -12.62 13.19 5.74
N SER A 145 -13.23 12.20 5.08
CA SER A 145 -13.64 12.28 3.68
C SER A 145 -15.13 12.54 3.49
N ASP A 146 -15.47 13.40 2.52
CA ASP A 146 -16.84 13.58 2.03
C ASP A 146 -17.23 12.48 1.04
N ILE A 147 -16.27 12.05 0.21
CA ILE A 147 -16.44 11.04 -0.84
C ILE A 147 -15.39 9.96 -0.66
N ILE A 148 -15.79 8.69 -0.74
CA ILE A 148 -14.89 7.54 -0.75
C ILE A 148 -14.89 6.92 -2.15
N ILE A 149 -13.69 6.74 -2.70
CA ILE A 149 -13.46 6.00 -3.94
C ILE A 149 -12.79 4.68 -3.59
N GLN A 150 -13.50 3.58 -3.81
CA GLN A 150 -12.94 2.23 -3.66
C GLN A 150 -12.34 1.78 -5.00
N VAL A 151 -11.03 1.58 -5.03
CA VAL A 151 -10.30 1.15 -6.23
C VAL A 151 -10.28 -0.37 -6.32
N LEU A 152 -10.74 -0.89 -7.45
CA LEU A 152 -10.80 -2.32 -7.78
C LEU A 152 -9.87 -2.64 -8.95
N ASP A 153 -9.31 -3.86 -9.00
CA ASP A 153 -8.55 -4.37 -10.16
C ASP A 153 -9.52 -4.99 -11.17
N ALA A 154 -9.49 -4.53 -12.42
CA ALA A 154 -10.42 -4.97 -13.48
C ALA A 154 -10.34 -6.48 -13.79
N ARG A 155 -9.23 -7.15 -13.45
CA ARG A 155 -9.06 -8.60 -13.70
C ARG A 155 -9.88 -9.48 -12.76
N ASP A 156 -10.08 -9.03 -11.52
CA ASP A 156 -10.94 -9.72 -10.55
C ASP A 156 -11.61 -8.70 -9.60
N PRO A 157 -12.67 -8.00 -10.09
CA PRO A 157 -13.27 -6.89 -9.34
C PRO A 157 -13.90 -7.34 -8.02
N LEU A 158 -14.60 -8.48 -8.02
CA LEU A 158 -15.21 -9.03 -6.80
C LEU A 158 -14.17 -9.55 -5.81
N GLY A 159 -13.09 -10.18 -6.29
CA GLY A 159 -11.99 -10.60 -5.40
C GLY A 159 -11.28 -9.43 -4.71
N CYS A 160 -11.26 -8.25 -5.32
CA CYS A 160 -10.68 -7.03 -4.74
C CYS A 160 -11.70 -6.16 -3.99
N ARG A 161 -12.96 -6.62 -3.88
CA ARG A 161 -14.04 -5.90 -3.24
C ARG A 161 -14.15 -6.30 -1.77
N CYS A 162 -14.49 -5.33 -0.94
CA CYS A 162 -14.69 -5.51 0.50
C CYS A 162 -16.03 -4.89 0.89
N PRO A 163 -17.11 -5.70 0.98
CA PRO A 163 -18.43 -5.23 1.37
C PRO A 163 -18.45 -4.54 2.75
N GLN A 164 -17.56 -4.91 3.66
CA GLN A 164 -17.49 -4.33 5.00
C GLN A 164 -16.95 -2.91 4.99
N VAL A 165 -16.00 -2.61 4.09
CA VAL A 165 -15.59 -1.21 3.83
C VAL A 165 -16.77 -0.40 3.31
N GLU A 166 -17.60 -0.99 2.45
CA GLU A 166 -18.78 -0.34 1.88
C GLU A 166 -19.83 -0.07 2.96
N GLN A 167 -20.14 -1.07 3.80
CA GLN A 167 -21.03 -0.96 4.94
C GLN A 167 -20.54 0.08 5.96
N ALA A 168 -19.25 0.05 6.34
CA ALA A 168 -18.67 1.03 7.25
C ALA A 168 -18.82 2.47 6.73
N VAL A 169 -18.65 2.69 5.42
CA VAL A 169 -18.87 4.00 4.80
C VAL A 169 -20.34 4.40 4.85
N LEU A 170 -21.27 3.48 4.55
CA LEU A 170 -22.71 3.74 4.55
C LEU A 170 -23.25 4.00 5.97
N THR A 171 -22.78 3.28 6.97
CA THR A 171 -23.24 3.39 8.38
C THR A 171 -22.62 4.58 9.12
N SER A 172 -21.54 5.19 8.60
CA SER A 172 -20.79 6.27 9.25
C SER A 172 -21.56 7.60 9.48
N GLY A 173 -22.88 7.64 9.27
CA GLY A 173 -23.82 8.69 9.70
C GLY A 173 -23.74 10.04 8.97
N LYS A 174 -22.59 10.39 8.39
CA LYS A 174 -22.47 11.53 7.46
C LYS A 174 -22.94 11.02 6.08
N ASN A 175 -23.70 11.81 5.32
CA ASN A 175 -24.20 11.48 3.97
C ASN A 175 -23.05 11.34 2.93
N LYS A 176 -22.10 10.44 3.21
CA LYS A 176 -20.88 10.20 2.44
C LYS A 176 -21.26 9.46 1.18
N LYS A 177 -20.53 9.75 0.11
CA LYS A 177 -20.75 9.11 -1.17
C LYS A 177 -19.69 8.07 -1.46
N LEU A 178 -20.11 6.90 -1.95
CA LEU A 178 -19.23 5.81 -2.32
C LEU A 178 -19.22 5.65 -3.84
N ILE A 179 -18.02 5.58 -4.43
CA ILE A 179 -17.80 5.38 -5.87
C ILE A 179 -16.82 4.22 -6.05
N LEU A 180 -17.13 3.31 -6.96
CA LEU A 180 -16.21 2.28 -7.40
C LEU A 180 -15.36 2.80 -8.57
N LEU A 181 -14.06 2.55 -8.51
CA LEU A 181 -13.13 2.88 -9.59
C LEU A 181 -12.46 1.59 -10.07
N LEU A 182 -12.82 1.17 -11.27
CA LEU A 182 -12.31 -0.04 -11.90
C LEU A 182 -10.99 0.29 -12.62
N ASN A 183 -9.85 -0.01 -12.00
CA ASN A 183 -8.52 0.31 -12.52
C ASN A 183 -7.92 -0.86 -13.32
N LYS A 184 -6.89 -0.57 -14.13
CA LYS A 184 -6.18 -1.55 -14.99
C LYS A 184 -7.07 -2.17 -16.07
N ILE A 185 -8.01 -1.38 -16.58
CA ILE A 185 -8.94 -1.78 -17.65
C ILE A 185 -8.23 -2.22 -18.94
N ASP A 186 -6.95 -1.89 -19.11
CA ASP A 186 -6.13 -2.31 -20.24
C ASP A 186 -5.65 -3.77 -20.16
N LEU A 187 -5.88 -4.46 -19.04
CA LEU A 187 -5.51 -5.87 -18.85
C LEU A 187 -6.65 -6.85 -19.19
N ILE A 188 -7.85 -6.36 -19.49
CA ILE A 188 -9.02 -7.20 -19.78
C ILE A 188 -9.62 -6.88 -21.16
N PRO A 189 -10.30 -7.84 -21.80
CA PRO A 189 -11.03 -7.58 -23.04
C PRO A 189 -12.13 -6.51 -22.85
N ARG A 190 -12.42 -5.76 -23.92
CA ARG A 190 -13.42 -4.69 -23.88
C ARG A 190 -14.82 -5.20 -23.56
N ASP A 191 -15.24 -6.30 -24.18
CA ASP A 191 -16.55 -6.89 -23.93
C ASP A 191 -16.71 -7.29 -22.46
N ASN A 192 -15.64 -7.83 -21.85
CA ASN A 192 -15.64 -8.16 -20.43
C ASN A 192 -15.72 -6.91 -19.54
N LEU A 193 -15.01 -5.84 -19.91
CA LEU A 193 -15.10 -4.55 -19.21
C LEU A 193 -16.54 -4.02 -19.22
N ASP A 194 -17.21 -4.04 -20.38
CA ASP A 194 -18.58 -3.56 -20.51
C ASP A 194 -19.56 -4.40 -19.67
N LYS A 195 -19.39 -5.74 -19.63
CA LYS A 195 -20.14 -6.64 -18.74
C LYS A 195 -19.93 -6.27 -17.27
N TRP A 196 -18.69 -6.06 -16.83
CA TRP A 196 -18.36 -5.68 -15.45
C TRP A 196 -18.89 -4.31 -15.05
N LEU A 197 -18.77 -3.30 -15.92
CA LEU A 197 -19.33 -1.98 -15.68
C LEU A 197 -20.84 -2.05 -15.52
N LYS A 198 -21.54 -2.82 -16.37
CA LYS A 198 -22.98 -3.05 -16.23
C LYS A 198 -23.32 -3.71 -14.90
N TYR A 199 -22.56 -4.73 -14.49
CA TYR A 199 -22.76 -5.42 -13.22
C TYR A 199 -22.59 -4.47 -12.03
N LEU A 200 -21.45 -3.77 -11.93
CA LEU A 200 -21.10 -2.95 -10.78
C LEU A 200 -21.95 -1.67 -10.68
N ARG A 201 -22.35 -1.06 -11.81
CA ARG A 201 -23.21 0.15 -11.85
C ARG A 201 -24.63 -0.08 -11.34
N ASN A 202 -25.04 -1.33 -11.21
CA ASN A 202 -26.31 -1.64 -10.58
C ASN A 202 -26.24 -1.57 -9.05
N GLU A 203 -25.03 -1.58 -8.46
CA GLU A 203 -24.82 -1.48 -7.01
C GLU A 203 -24.27 -0.11 -6.63
N PHE A 204 -23.22 0.35 -7.29
CA PHE A 204 -22.60 1.63 -6.99
C PHE A 204 -22.14 2.36 -8.26
N PRO A 205 -22.12 3.71 -8.25
CA PRO A 205 -21.44 4.51 -9.26
C PRO A 205 -20.06 3.92 -9.60
N THR A 206 -19.84 3.49 -10.85
CA THR A 206 -18.60 2.83 -11.25
C THR A 206 -17.98 3.49 -12.48
N ILE A 207 -16.69 3.85 -12.38
CA ILE A 207 -15.91 4.51 -13.44
C ILE A 207 -14.80 3.58 -13.92
N ALA A 208 -14.64 3.44 -15.23
CA ALA A 208 -13.50 2.76 -15.83
C ALA A 208 -12.25 3.66 -15.80
N PHE A 209 -11.13 3.12 -15.36
CA PHE A 209 -9.90 3.90 -15.20
C PHE A 209 -8.66 3.15 -15.69
N ARG A 210 -7.83 3.87 -16.45
CA ARG A 210 -6.47 3.43 -16.77
C ARG A 210 -5.50 4.44 -16.18
N SER A 211 -4.69 4.00 -15.21
CA SER A 211 -3.61 4.83 -14.65
C SER A 211 -2.50 5.05 -15.68
N SER A 212 -1.88 6.22 -15.67
CA SER A 212 -0.69 6.49 -16.49
C SER A 212 0.49 5.69 -15.95
N THR A 213 1.08 4.84 -16.78
CA THR A 213 2.30 4.07 -16.48
C THR A 213 3.56 4.79 -16.99
N GLN A 214 3.47 6.09 -17.27
CA GLN A 214 4.63 6.88 -17.71
C GLN A 214 5.63 7.04 -16.56
N ASN A 215 6.90 6.71 -16.81
CA ASN A 215 8.02 6.92 -15.87
C ASN A 215 8.46 8.39 -15.77
N GLN A 216 7.72 9.32 -16.37
CA GLN A 216 8.03 10.75 -16.32
C GLN A 216 7.52 11.33 -15.00
N ARG A 217 8.36 12.14 -14.34
CA ARG A 217 8.02 12.75 -13.03
C ARG A 217 6.94 13.82 -13.13
N ASP A 218 6.90 14.54 -14.26
CA ASP A 218 6.00 15.66 -14.54
C ASP A 218 5.36 15.52 -15.92
N ARG A 219 4.21 16.19 -16.12
CA ARG A 219 3.44 16.25 -17.37
C ARG A 219 2.87 14.89 -17.81
N LEU A 220 2.37 14.11 -16.85
CA LEU A 220 1.61 12.90 -17.18
C LEU A 220 0.40 13.30 -18.04
N GLY A 221 0.36 12.79 -19.27
CA GLY A 221 -0.62 13.22 -20.26
C GLY A 221 -2.04 12.74 -19.92
N HIS A 222 -3.00 13.66 -19.91
CA HIS A 222 -4.42 13.32 -20.04
C HIS A 222 -4.89 13.57 -21.46
N VAL A 223 -5.79 12.72 -21.93
CA VAL A 223 -6.63 13.06 -23.08
C VAL A 223 -7.70 14.06 -22.60
N LYS A 224 -7.60 15.31 -23.03
CA LYS A 224 -8.60 16.38 -22.77
C LYS A 224 -9.43 16.75 -24.01
N ALA A 225 -9.19 16.14 -25.16
CA ALA A 225 -9.81 16.50 -26.43
C ALA A 225 -10.35 15.27 -27.19
N SER A 226 -11.41 15.47 -27.96
CA SER A 226 -12.02 14.48 -28.86
C SER A 226 -10.95 13.81 -29.72
N LEU A 227 -10.94 12.48 -29.69
CA LEU A 227 -9.91 11.60 -30.27
C LEU A 227 -9.86 11.62 -31.80
N LYS A 228 -10.71 12.40 -32.47
CA LYS A 228 -10.75 12.52 -33.95
C LYS A 228 -9.51 13.14 -34.59
N ALA A 229 -8.64 13.81 -33.82
CA ALA A 229 -7.47 14.53 -34.36
C ALA A 229 -6.10 13.92 -33.98
N CYS A 230 -6.08 12.76 -33.31
CA CYS A 230 -4.82 12.11 -32.92
C CYS A 230 -4.59 10.84 -33.75
N ASP A 231 -3.48 10.81 -34.49
CA ASP A 231 -3.04 9.63 -35.26
C ASP A 231 -3.13 8.34 -34.43
N GLU A 232 -3.78 7.33 -35.01
CA GLU A 232 -4.00 5.98 -34.47
C GLU A 232 -2.70 5.31 -33.97
N HIS A 233 -1.56 5.68 -34.57
CA HIS A 233 -0.24 5.17 -34.22
C HIS A 233 0.33 5.75 -32.90
N LEU A 234 -0.14 6.92 -32.48
CA LEU A 234 0.25 7.59 -31.23
C LEU A 234 -0.58 7.10 -30.03
N LEU A 235 -1.80 6.60 -30.27
CA LEU A 235 -2.64 5.95 -29.27
C LEU A 235 -2.10 4.57 -28.90
N LYS A 236 -1.65 3.79 -29.90
CA LYS A 236 -0.96 2.49 -29.74
C LYS A 236 0.30 2.55 -28.86
N SER A 237 0.96 3.71 -28.79
CA SER A 237 2.23 3.90 -28.07
C SER A 237 2.12 4.70 -26.77
N SER A 238 0.94 5.22 -26.42
CA SER A 238 0.84 6.17 -25.31
C SER A 238 0.27 5.54 -24.05
N ASN A 239 1.08 5.48 -23.00
CA ASN A 239 0.70 5.19 -21.60
C ASN A 239 -0.22 6.31 -21.04
N LYS A 240 -1.20 6.78 -21.80
CA LYS A 240 -2.10 7.87 -21.42
C LYS A 240 -3.12 7.38 -20.41
N CYS A 241 -3.47 8.26 -19.48
CA CYS A 241 -4.51 8.01 -18.51
C CYS A 241 -5.91 8.12 -19.16
N ILE A 242 -6.77 7.15 -18.89
CA ILE A 242 -8.18 7.09 -19.30
C ILE A 242 -9.06 7.17 -18.05
N GLY A 243 -10.21 7.87 -18.14
CA GLY A 243 -11.17 7.98 -17.03
C GLY A 243 -10.90 9.11 -16.03
N ALA A 244 -9.73 9.75 -16.08
CA ALA A 244 -9.45 10.84 -15.16
C ALA A 244 -10.20 12.14 -15.48
N SER A 245 -10.49 12.45 -16.75
CA SER A 245 -11.37 13.56 -17.11
C SER A 245 -12.79 13.33 -16.59
N THR A 246 -13.28 12.12 -16.79
CA THR A 246 -14.56 11.60 -16.31
C THR A 246 -14.69 11.73 -14.79
N LEU A 247 -13.69 11.26 -14.03
CA LEU A 247 -13.67 11.39 -12.57
C LEU A 247 -13.57 12.86 -12.11
N MET A 248 -12.72 13.68 -12.74
CA MET A 248 -12.60 15.10 -12.39
C MET A 248 -13.90 15.87 -12.67
N ASN A 249 -14.59 15.57 -13.76
CA ASN A 249 -15.89 16.16 -14.09
C ASN A 249 -16.94 15.76 -13.06
N LEU A 250 -16.98 14.47 -12.67
CA LEU A 250 -17.90 13.98 -11.65
C LEU A 250 -17.68 14.67 -10.30
N LEU A 251 -16.42 14.78 -9.85
CA LEU A 251 -16.09 15.48 -8.61
C LEU A 251 -16.42 16.98 -8.69
N SER A 252 -16.14 17.62 -9.84
CA SER A 252 -16.45 19.03 -10.05
C SER A 252 -17.96 19.32 -10.08
N ASN A 253 -18.74 18.42 -10.69
CA ASN A 253 -20.20 18.52 -10.73
C ASN A 253 -20.80 18.37 -9.33
N TYR A 254 -20.26 17.45 -8.53
CA TYR A 254 -20.64 17.31 -7.12
C TYR A 254 -20.39 18.60 -6.33
N CYS A 255 -19.22 19.24 -6.49
CA CYS A 255 -18.94 20.53 -5.85
C CYS A 255 -19.94 21.63 -6.25
N ARG A 256 -20.32 21.69 -7.53
CA ARG A 256 -21.23 22.70 -8.08
C ARG A 256 -22.67 22.52 -7.59
N LYS A 257 -23.17 21.28 -7.59
CA LYS A 257 -24.57 20.95 -7.23
C LYS A 257 -24.88 21.27 -5.77
N ASN A 258 -23.90 21.08 -4.90
CA ASN A 258 -24.05 21.27 -3.46
C ASN A 258 -23.60 22.67 -2.97
N ASP A 259 -23.37 23.64 -3.86
CA ASP A 259 -22.83 24.99 -3.59
C ASP A 259 -21.65 24.99 -2.59
N ILE A 260 -20.76 24.01 -2.73
CA ILE A 260 -19.65 23.83 -1.78
C ILE A 260 -18.58 24.87 -2.10
N LYS A 261 -18.55 25.95 -1.33
CA LYS A 261 -17.53 27.02 -1.41
C LYS A 261 -16.19 26.60 -0.81
N THR A 262 -16.18 25.53 -0.01
CA THR A 262 -15.00 24.94 0.62
C THR A 262 -14.42 23.80 -0.21
N SER A 263 -13.23 23.31 0.13
CA SER A 263 -12.62 22.17 -0.57
C SER A 263 -13.28 20.85 -0.16
N ILE A 264 -13.70 20.02 -1.11
CA ILE A 264 -14.13 18.64 -0.86
C ILE A 264 -12.93 17.75 -0.54
N THR A 265 -13.14 16.77 0.33
CA THR A 265 -12.16 15.73 0.67
C THR A 265 -12.59 14.38 0.10
N VAL A 266 -11.67 13.73 -0.60
CA VAL A 266 -11.92 12.44 -1.27
C VAL A 266 -10.92 11.41 -0.76
N GLY A 267 -11.41 10.36 -0.11
CA GLY A 267 -10.59 9.23 0.35
C GLY A 267 -10.48 8.15 -0.71
N ILE A 268 -9.27 7.66 -0.97
CA ILE A 268 -9.03 6.57 -1.90
C ILE A 268 -8.65 5.32 -1.10
N VAL A 269 -9.50 4.29 -1.18
CA VAL A 269 -9.39 3.05 -0.41
C VAL A 269 -9.39 1.82 -1.34
N GLY A 270 -8.93 0.68 -0.84
CA GLY A 270 -8.92 -0.58 -1.58
C GLY A 270 -7.71 -1.46 -1.28
N PHE A 271 -7.70 -2.65 -1.88
CA PHE A 271 -6.69 -3.68 -1.67
C PHE A 271 -5.26 -3.19 -1.97
N PRO A 272 -4.22 -3.79 -1.39
CA PRO A 272 -2.84 -3.58 -1.83
C PRO A 272 -2.69 -3.81 -3.34
N ASN A 273 -1.82 -3.03 -4.00
CA ASN A 273 -1.45 -3.22 -5.42
C ASN A 273 -2.57 -3.13 -6.48
N VAL A 274 -3.79 -2.73 -6.13
CA VAL A 274 -4.85 -2.37 -7.11
C VAL A 274 -4.53 -1.08 -7.89
N GLY A 275 -3.59 -0.27 -7.39
CA GLY A 275 -3.08 0.93 -8.05
C GLY A 275 -3.58 2.26 -7.47
N LYS A 276 -3.98 2.31 -6.19
CA LYS A 276 -4.45 3.53 -5.49
C LYS A 276 -3.54 4.75 -5.70
N SER A 277 -2.28 4.65 -5.31
CA SER A 277 -1.30 5.74 -5.45
C SER A 277 -1.00 6.09 -6.92
N SER A 278 -1.12 5.11 -7.84
CA SER A 278 -1.01 5.36 -9.29
C SER A 278 -2.20 6.14 -9.85
N VAL A 279 -3.42 5.91 -9.34
CA VAL A 279 -4.61 6.70 -9.67
C VAL A 279 -4.42 8.15 -9.23
N ILE A 280 -3.92 8.36 -8.00
CA ILE A 280 -3.63 9.70 -7.46
C ILE A 280 -2.62 10.45 -8.32
N ASN A 281 -1.49 9.82 -8.63
CA ASN A 281 -0.47 10.42 -9.48
C ASN A 281 -1.00 10.74 -10.88
N SER A 282 -1.84 9.86 -11.43
CA SER A 282 -2.50 10.09 -12.72
C SER A 282 -3.43 11.29 -12.68
N LEU A 283 -4.22 11.46 -11.61
CA LEU A 283 -5.09 12.63 -11.44
C LEU A 283 -4.30 13.91 -11.21
N LYS A 284 -3.21 13.85 -10.42
CA LYS A 284 -2.37 15.01 -10.10
C LYS A 284 -1.48 15.45 -11.26
N ARG A 285 -1.23 14.55 -12.22
CA ARG A 285 -0.32 14.71 -13.37
C ARG A 285 1.17 14.76 -13.02
N THR A 286 1.50 14.42 -11.77
CA THR A 286 2.87 14.40 -11.23
C THR A 286 3.00 13.23 -10.27
N GLN A 287 4.23 12.80 -10.01
CA GLN A 287 4.52 11.77 -9.03
C GLN A 287 4.44 12.36 -7.60
N ALA A 288 3.24 12.37 -7.01
CA ALA A 288 2.98 12.89 -5.66
C ALA A 288 3.14 11.80 -4.58
N CYS A 289 2.68 10.58 -4.87
CA CYS A 289 2.78 9.42 -3.99
C CYS A 289 3.82 8.42 -4.52
N GLU A 290 4.49 7.69 -3.62
CA GLU A 290 5.36 6.59 -4.01
C GLU A 290 4.53 5.42 -4.55
N THR A 291 4.95 4.82 -5.66
CA THR A 291 4.23 3.73 -6.32
C THR A 291 5.20 2.58 -6.61
N GLY A 292 4.73 1.35 -6.42
CA GLY A 292 5.46 0.15 -6.81
C GLY A 292 4.57 -1.09 -6.71
N SER A 293 5.07 -2.22 -7.21
CA SER A 293 4.35 -3.49 -7.24
C SER A 293 4.41 -4.26 -5.91
N MET A 294 5.19 -3.77 -4.95
CA MET A 294 5.32 -4.39 -3.64
C MET A 294 4.23 -3.89 -2.69
N PRO A 295 3.52 -4.79 -1.98
CA PRO A 295 2.57 -4.37 -0.95
C PRO A 295 3.29 -3.65 0.20
N GLY A 296 2.59 -2.73 0.87
CA GLY A 296 3.10 -2.03 2.06
C GLY A 296 3.97 -0.79 1.79
N ILE A 297 3.97 -0.26 0.56
CA ILE A 297 4.63 1.03 0.23
C ILE A 297 3.93 2.19 0.96
N THR A 298 2.63 2.35 0.76
CA THR A 298 1.82 3.33 1.48
C THR A 298 1.44 2.77 2.86
N LYS A 299 2.05 3.31 3.92
CA LYS A 299 1.82 2.86 5.31
C LYS A 299 0.93 3.78 6.14
N GLN A 300 0.83 5.05 5.76
CA GLN A 300 0.10 6.07 6.50
C GLN A 300 -0.76 6.87 5.53
N MET A 301 -1.86 7.42 6.03
CA MET A 301 -2.68 8.33 5.26
C MET A 301 -1.87 9.56 4.81
N GLN A 302 -1.92 9.90 3.52
CA GLN A 302 -1.26 11.09 2.97
C GLN A 302 -2.26 12.00 2.27
N THR A 303 -2.10 13.31 2.44
CA THR A 303 -2.97 14.31 1.78
C THR A 303 -2.32 14.86 0.51
N VAL A 304 -3.02 14.76 -0.61
CA VAL A 304 -2.61 15.32 -1.91
C VAL A 304 -3.63 16.34 -2.38
N LYS A 305 -3.22 17.60 -2.48
CA LYS A 305 -4.08 18.67 -3.04
C LYS A 305 -4.11 18.55 -4.56
N LEU A 306 -5.25 18.19 -5.16
CA LEU A 306 -5.40 18.16 -6.62
C LEU A 306 -5.57 19.56 -7.18
N ASP A 307 -6.57 20.28 -6.65
CA ASP A 307 -6.96 21.64 -7.05
C ASP A 307 -7.36 22.44 -5.80
N LYS A 308 -7.73 23.72 -5.96
CA LYS A 308 -8.22 24.58 -4.86
C LYS A 308 -9.44 23.98 -4.16
N LEU A 309 -10.30 23.28 -4.92
CA LEU A 309 -11.56 22.73 -4.43
C LEU A 309 -11.49 21.24 -4.08
N ILE A 310 -10.42 20.51 -4.41
CA ILE A 310 -10.38 19.04 -4.26
C ILE A 310 -9.09 18.60 -3.57
N LYS A 311 -9.24 17.91 -2.44
CA LYS A 311 -8.16 17.24 -1.70
C LYS A 311 -8.38 15.73 -1.76
N LEU A 312 -7.31 14.98 -2.05
CA LEU A 312 -7.32 13.52 -2.02
C LEU A 312 -6.58 13.01 -0.77
N PHE A 313 -7.05 11.92 -0.21
CA PHE A 313 -6.32 11.13 0.79
C PHE A 313 -5.91 9.78 0.20
N ASP A 314 -4.60 9.49 0.18
CA ASP A 314 -4.07 8.16 -0.13
C ASP A 314 -4.09 7.32 1.15
N SER A 315 -4.83 6.20 1.16
CA SER A 315 -4.85 5.28 2.29
C SER A 315 -3.85 4.13 2.09
N PRO A 316 -3.35 3.51 3.17
CA PRO A 316 -2.72 2.21 3.05
C PRO A 316 -3.67 1.18 2.42
N GLY A 317 -3.10 0.13 1.82
CA GLY A 317 -3.90 -0.98 1.29
C GLY A 317 -4.50 -1.79 2.43
N ILE A 318 -5.80 -1.96 2.41
CA ILE A 318 -6.52 -2.63 3.50
C ILE A 318 -6.97 -4.00 3.01
N VAL A 319 -6.73 -5.01 3.84
CA VAL A 319 -7.25 -6.37 3.67
C VAL A 319 -7.96 -6.72 4.97
N MET A 320 -9.29 -6.66 4.96
CA MET A 320 -10.13 -7.04 6.09
C MET A 320 -10.61 -8.48 5.87
N SER A 321 -9.77 -9.49 6.11
CA SER A 321 -10.26 -10.87 6.10
C SER A 321 -9.40 -11.74 7.02
N LYS A 322 -10.06 -12.51 7.88
CA LYS A 322 -9.46 -13.60 8.66
C LYS A 322 -9.59 -14.95 7.94
N GLU A 323 -10.63 -15.14 7.13
CA GLU A 323 -10.98 -16.44 6.53
C GLU A 323 -10.46 -16.68 5.10
N THR A 324 -9.93 -15.64 4.43
CA THR A 324 -9.37 -15.85 3.09
C THR A 324 -8.13 -16.74 3.19
N SER A 325 -8.13 -17.88 2.49
CA SER A 325 -6.97 -18.77 2.46
C SER A 325 -5.69 -17.99 2.14
N PRO A 326 -4.55 -18.23 2.83
CA PRO A 326 -3.30 -17.51 2.57
C PRO A 326 -2.90 -17.52 1.09
N ALA A 327 -3.20 -18.63 0.41
CA ALA A 327 -3.03 -18.80 -1.02
C ALA A 327 -3.85 -17.81 -1.88
N SER A 328 -5.08 -17.49 -1.49
CA SER A 328 -5.90 -16.48 -2.18
C SER A 328 -5.39 -15.06 -1.96
N LEU A 329 -4.87 -14.73 -0.77
CA LEU A 329 -4.21 -13.44 -0.50
C LEU A 329 -2.94 -13.25 -1.34
N ILE A 330 -2.18 -14.34 -1.54
CA ILE A 330 -1.02 -14.35 -2.44
C ILE A 330 -1.44 -14.07 -3.89
N LEU A 331 -2.47 -14.75 -4.40
CA LEU A 331 -2.96 -14.55 -5.77
C LEU A 331 -3.53 -13.15 -6.00
N ARG A 332 -4.06 -12.51 -4.95
CA ARG A 332 -4.50 -11.10 -4.97
C ARG A 332 -3.36 -10.09 -4.78
N ASN A 333 -2.10 -10.55 -4.77
CA ASN A 333 -0.90 -9.73 -4.60
C ASN A 333 -0.91 -8.87 -3.30
N CYS A 334 -1.47 -9.40 -2.22
CA CYS A 334 -1.50 -8.74 -0.91
C CYS A 334 -0.24 -9.00 -0.08
N ILE A 335 0.44 -10.12 -0.37
CA ILE A 335 1.64 -10.57 0.34
C ILE A 335 2.85 -10.45 -0.59
N ARG A 336 3.99 -10.04 -0.03
CA ARG A 336 5.23 -9.90 -0.77
C ARG A 336 5.75 -11.27 -1.18
N ILE A 337 6.00 -11.48 -2.48
CA ILE A 337 6.38 -12.80 -3.02
C ILE A 337 7.67 -13.35 -2.37
N GLU A 338 8.64 -12.47 -2.07
CA GLU A 338 9.91 -12.89 -1.47
C GLU A 338 9.78 -13.35 -0.02
N THR A 339 8.71 -12.98 0.69
CA THR A 339 8.48 -13.37 2.10
C THR A 339 7.65 -14.64 2.22
N ILE A 340 7.20 -15.23 1.09
CA ILE A 340 6.38 -16.43 1.09
C ILE A 340 7.26 -17.64 1.37
N GLU A 341 6.99 -18.34 2.47
CA GLU A 341 7.67 -19.58 2.84
C GLU A 341 7.29 -20.73 1.90
N ASN A 342 6.00 -20.96 1.69
CA ASN A 342 5.50 -22.01 0.79
C ASN A 342 4.58 -21.44 -0.31
N PRO A 343 5.09 -21.24 -1.55
CA PRO A 343 4.30 -20.74 -2.67
C PRO A 343 3.46 -21.82 -3.38
N VAL A 344 3.66 -23.11 -3.09
CA VAL A 344 3.03 -24.22 -3.83
C VAL A 344 1.50 -24.22 -3.73
N PRO A 345 0.88 -24.02 -2.55
CA PRO A 345 -0.59 -23.98 -2.43
C PRO A 345 -1.24 -22.86 -3.26
N ALA A 346 -0.55 -21.73 -3.44
CA ALA A 346 -1.03 -20.65 -4.29
C ALA A 346 -1.00 -21.04 -5.78
N ILE A 347 0.00 -21.82 -6.21
CA ILE A 347 0.07 -22.36 -7.57
C ILE A 347 -0.97 -23.45 -7.79
N GLU A 348 -1.27 -24.26 -6.78
CA GLU A 348 -2.35 -25.24 -6.85
C GLU A 348 -3.70 -24.56 -7.09
N LEU A 349 -4.04 -23.54 -6.29
CA LEU A 349 -5.25 -22.75 -6.53
C LEU A 349 -5.25 -22.07 -7.90
N LEU A 350 -4.09 -21.62 -8.38
CA LEU A 350 -3.95 -21.03 -9.72
C LEU A 350 -4.23 -22.05 -10.83
N LEU A 351 -3.64 -23.26 -10.73
CA LEU A 351 -3.82 -24.34 -11.70
C LEU A 351 -5.25 -24.87 -11.70
N ASN A 352 -5.93 -24.90 -10.55
CA ASN A 352 -7.34 -25.25 -10.47
C ASN A 352 -8.25 -24.21 -11.13
N ARG A 353 -7.81 -22.95 -11.21
CA ARG A 353 -8.53 -21.87 -11.87
C ARG A 353 -8.28 -21.86 -13.39
N CYS A 354 -7.05 -22.12 -13.81
CA CYS A 354 -6.63 -22.01 -15.22
C CYS A 354 -6.80 -23.34 -15.97
N SER A 355 -7.10 -23.31 -17.27
CA SER A 355 -7.05 -24.55 -18.04
C SER A 355 -5.61 -25.04 -18.22
N LYS A 356 -5.43 -26.36 -18.12
CA LYS A 356 -4.13 -27.02 -18.31
C LYS A 356 -3.50 -26.68 -19.67
N GLU A 357 -4.31 -26.69 -20.73
CA GLU A 357 -3.88 -26.37 -22.10
C GLU A 357 -3.34 -24.95 -22.23
N GLN A 358 -4.00 -23.97 -21.59
CA GLN A 358 -3.53 -22.58 -21.59
C GLN A 358 -2.19 -22.45 -20.85
N MET A 359 -2.01 -23.14 -19.72
CA MET A 359 -0.74 -23.13 -19.00
C MET A 359 0.39 -23.78 -19.80
N MET A 360 0.10 -24.87 -20.51
CA MET A 360 1.04 -25.52 -21.44
C MET A 360 1.44 -24.58 -22.57
N LEU A 361 0.47 -23.91 -23.20
CA LEU A 361 0.71 -22.98 -24.30
C LEU A 361 1.52 -21.76 -23.84
N GLN A 362 1.11 -21.14 -22.73
CA GLN A 362 1.71 -19.92 -22.21
C GLN A 362 3.17 -20.12 -21.80
N TYR A 363 3.46 -21.27 -21.17
CA TYR A 363 4.79 -21.59 -20.71
C TYR A 363 5.55 -22.50 -21.66
N HIS A 364 5.03 -22.81 -22.85
CA HIS A 364 5.51 -23.84 -23.80
C HIS A 364 6.10 -25.06 -23.06
N LEU A 365 5.25 -25.72 -22.28
CA LEU A 365 5.57 -26.93 -21.53
C LEU A 365 4.90 -28.13 -22.19
N SER A 366 5.51 -29.31 -22.02
CA SER A 366 4.86 -30.58 -22.33
C SER A 366 3.76 -30.90 -21.32
N ASP A 367 2.90 -31.86 -21.68
CA ASP A 367 1.80 -32.33 -20.85
C ASP A 367 2.27 -32.69 -19.45
N PHE A 368 1.55 -32.30 -18.40
CA PHE A 368 1.89 -32.54 -16.99
C PHE A 368 0.67 -33.04 -16.23
N GLN A 369 0.84 -33.95 -15.28
CA GLN A 369 -0.28 -34.48 -14.48
C GLN A 369 -0.44 -33.72 -13.17
N ASP A 370 0.67 -33.49 -12.47
CA ASP A 370 0.66 -32.92 -11.13
C ASP A 370 1.31 -31.54 -11.06
N ILE A 371 1.00 -30.81 -9.99
CA ILE A 371 1.62 -29.52 -9.65
C ILE A 371 3.14 -29.66 -9.54
N ASN A 372 3.63 -30.75 -8.94
CA ASN A 372 5.06 -31.03 -8.79
C ASN A 372 5.73 -31.26 -10.15
N GLU A 373 5.04 -31.93 -11.08
CA GLU A 373 5.56 -32.16 -12.43
C GLU A 373 5.59 -30.85 -13.23
N PHE A 374 4.51 -30.06 -13.15
CA PHE A 374 4.43 -28.73 -13.74
C PHE A 374 5.58 -27.84 -13.25
N LEU A 375 5.79 -27.74 -11.94
CA LEU A 375 6.83 -26.92 -11.34
C LEU A 375 8.24 -27.46 -11.64
N SER A 376 8.42 -28.77 -11.73
CA SER A 376 9.70 -29.37 -12.12
C SER A 376 10.05 -29.06 -13.58
N LYS A 377 9.08 -29.17 -14.49
CA LYS A 377 9.23 -28.79 -15.90
C LYS A 377 9.49 -27.29 -16.06
N MET A 378 8.82 -26.45 -15.27
CA MET A 378 9.08 -25.02 -15.20
C MET A 378 10.49 -24.71 -14.71
N ALA A 379 10.93 -25.34 -13.62
CA ALA A 379 12.26 -25.19 -13.05
C ALA A 379 13.36 -25.58 -14.05
N LEU A 380 13.19 -26.70 -14.75
CA LEU A 380 14.09 -27.15 -15.82
C LEU A 380 14.17 -26.13 -16.95
N LYS A 381 13.02 -25.64 -17.42
CA LYS A 381 12.94 -24.62 -18.48
C LYS A 381 13.63 -23.32 -18.09
N MET A 382 13.54 -22.93 -16.82
CA MET A 382 14.19 -21.74 -16.29
C MET A 382 15.69 -21.93 -15.98
N GLY A 383 16.20 -23.16 -16.05
CA GLY A 383 17.55 -23.49 -15.58
C GLY A 383 17.72 -23.31 -14.07
N SER A 384 16.62 -23.34 -13.30
CA SER A 384 16.64 -23.21 -11.85
C SER A 384 16.80 -24.58 -11.20
N LEU A 385 18.06 -24.98 -10.99
CA LEU A 385 18.43 -26.25 -10.39
C LEU A 385 19.12 -26.05 -9.03
N LYS A 386 18.82 -26.93 -8.09
CA LYS A 386 19.56 -27.09 -6.83
C LYS A 386 20.84 -27.89 -7.07
N LYS A 387 21.67 -28.00 -6.03
CA LYS A 387 22.87 -28.87 -6.05
C LYS A 387 22.46 -30.29 -6.44
N GLY A 388 23.26 -30.95 -7.28
CA GLY A 388 22.96 -32.28 -7.80
C GLY A 388 22.01 -32.32 -9.00
N GLY A 389 21.67 -31.18 -9.61
CA GLY A 389 20.82 -31.13 -10.82
C GLY A 389 19.33 -31.31 -10.54
N ILE A 390 18.92 -31.26 -9.27
CA ILE A 390 17.52 -31.41 -8.86
C ILE A 390 16.75 -30.12 -9.17
N PRO A 391 15.58 -30.17 -9.84
CA PRO A 391 14.77 -28.99 -10.13
C PRO A 391 14.34 -28.21 -8.88
N ASP A 392 14.47 -26.88 -8.90
CA ASP A 392 14.09 -26.01 -7.78
C ASP A 392 12.60 -25.58 -7.88
N ILE A 393 11.73 -26.42 -7.33
CA ILE A 393 10.26 -26.24 -7.31
C ILE A 393 9.85 -24.90 -6.68
N HIS A 394 10.51 -24.51 -5.59
CA HIS A 394 10.16 -23.29 -4.85
C HIS A 394 10.44 -22.03 -5.68
N LYS A 395 11.62 -21.94 -6.29
CA LYS A 395 11.95 -20.82 -7.20
C LYS A 395 11.05 -20.80 -8.44
N ALA A 396 10.70 -21.96 -8.99
CA ALA A 396 9.76 -22.04 -10.10
C ALA A 396 8.38 -21.51 -9.70
N ALA A 397 7.87 -21.90 -8.53
CA ALA A 397 6.59 -21.40 -8.01
C ALA A 397 6.61 -19.89 -7.79
N GLN A 398 7.65 -19.34 -7.14
CA GLN A 398 7.81 -17.88 -6.99
C GLN A 398 7.84 -17.16 -8.33
N ARG A 399 8.47 -17.76 -9.37
CA ARG A 399 8.48 -17.17 -10.71
C ARG A 399 7.11 -17.16 -11.35
N VAL A 400 6.34 -18.25 -11.24
CA VAL A 400 4.98 -18.33 -11.77
C VAL A 400 4.09 -17.30 -11.07
N LEU A 401 4.18 -17.16 -9.75
CA LEU A 401 3.49 -16.09 -9.00
C LEU A 401 3.91 -14.69 -9.45
N SER A 402 5.20 -14.48 -9.72
CA SER A 402 5.68 -13.21 -10.25
C SER A 402 5.13 -12.92 -11.67
N ASP A 403 5.03 -13.95 -12.52
CA ASP A 403 4.43 -13.83 -13.85
C ASP A 403 2.93 -13.53 -13.79
N TRP A 404 2.21 -14.11 -12.82
CA TRP A 404 0.81 -13.79 -12.51
C TRP A 404 0.63 -12.33 -12.04
N THR A 405 1.42 -11.91 -11.06
CA THR A 405 1.34 -10.55 -10.50
C THR A 405 1.70 -9.46 -11.51
N ASN A 406 2.73 -9.68 -12.33
CA ASN A 406 3.17 -8.71 -13.34
C ASN A 406 2.29 -8.69 -14.61
N GLY A 407 1.25 -9.52 -14.67
CA GLY A 407 0.33 -9.58 -15.82
C GLY A 407 0.92 -10.23 -17.06
N LYS A 408 2.01 -10.99 -16.92
CA LYS A 408 2.52 -11.82 -18.03
C LYS A 408 1.58 -12.99 -18.29
N LEU A 409 1.00 -13.55 -17.23
CA LEU A 409 -0.14 -14.45 -17.33
C LEU A 409 -1.41 -13.58 -17.36
N THR A 410 -1.97 -13.35 -18.54
CA THR A 410 -3.19 -12.54 -18.70
C THR A 410 -4.40 -13.36 -18.31
N TYR A 411 -5.22 -12.82 -17.42
CA TYR A 411 -6.46 -13.44 -16.96
C TYR A 411 -7.50 -12.37 -16.69
N PHE A 412 -8.77 -12.76 -16.73
CA PHE A 412 -9.89 -11.95 -16.30
C PHE A 412 -10.99 -12.85 -15.77
N THR A 413 -11.77 -12.36 -14.81
CA THR A 413 -13.00 -13.02 -14.39
C THR A 413 -14.18 -12.52 -15.20
N GLU A 414 -15.22 -13.34 -15.35
CA GLU A 414 -16.51 -12.91 -15.86
C GLU A 414 -17.46 -12.57 -14.70
N PRO A 415 -18.33 -11.56 -14.83
CA PRO A 415 -19.30 -11.25 -13.79
C PRO A 415 -20.29 -12.40 -13.62
N PRO A 416 -20.66 -12.76 -12.38
CA PRO A 416 -21.61 -13.85 -12.14
C PRO A 416 -23.01 -13.47 -12.64
N GLU A 417 -23.78 -14.48 -13.05
CA GLU A 417 -25.21 -14.31 -13.28
C GLU A 417 -25.89 -13.94 -11.95
N ARG A 418 -26.64 -12.84 -11.94
CA ARG A 418 -27.27 -12.36 -10.73
C ARG A 418 -28.47 -13.22 -10.36
N THR A 419 -28.42 -13.81 -9.18
CA THR A 419 -29.50 -14.60 -8.59
C THR A 419 -30.07 -13.98 -7.28
N GLY A 420 -29.66 -12.77 -6.88
CA GLY A 420 -30.03 -12.17 -5.58
C GLY A 420 -30.20 -10.63 -5.54
N GLU A 421 -30.74 -10.16 -4.40
CA GLU A 421 -31.31 -8.82 -4.14
C GLU A 421 -30.38 -7.63 -4.47
N ILE A 422 -30.98 -6.61 -5.09
CA ILE A 422 -30.35 -5.33 -5.42
C ILE A 422 -30.17 -4.55 -4.12
N ILE A 423 -28.93 -4.11 -3.80
CA ILE A 423 -28.69 -3.09 -2.76
C ILE A 423 -29.69 -1.95 -3.00
N SER A 424 -30.51 -1.62 -1.99
CA SER A 424 -31.61 -0.63 -2.03
C SER A 424 -31.54 0.26 -3.27
N THR A 425 -32.39 -0.05 -4.26
CA THR A 425 -32.44 0.64 -5.55
C THR A 425 -32.55 2.16 -5.37
N GLU A 426 -33.17 2.60 -4.27
CA GLU A 426 -33.28 4.00 -3.87
C GLU A 426 -31.93 4.64 -3.56
N LEU A 427 -31.06 3.98 -2.79
CA LEU A 427 -29.73 4.51 -2.42
C LEU A 427 -28.83 4.64 -3.65
N VAL A 428 -28.89 3.65 -4.55
CA VAL A 428 -28.19 3.67 -5.84
C VAL A 428 -28.71 4.79 -6.73
N THR A 429 -30.02 5.01 -6.75
CA THR A 429 -30.66 6.08 -7.55
C THR A 429 -30.27 7.45 -7.00
N GLN A 430 -30.33 7.67 -5.68
CA GLN A 430 -29.87 8.91 -5.04
C GLN A 430 -28.40 9.21 -5.34
N MET A 431 -27.54 8.18 -5.32
CA MET A 431 -26.13 8.34 -5.67
C MET A 431 -25.94 8.65 -7.16
N LYS A 432 -26.68 7.98 -8.06
CA LYS A 432 -26.64 8.24 -9.51
C LYS A 432 -27.05 9.67 -9.85
N GLU A 433 -28.11 10.17 -9.22
CA GLU A 433 -28.57 11.55 -9.39
C GLU A 433 -27.60 12.58 -8.81
N ALA A 434 -26.96 12.27 -7.68
CA ALA A 434 -25.95 13.15 -7.07
C ALA A 434 -24.74 13.38 -8.00
N PHE A 435 -24.42 12.41 -8.86
CA PHE A 435 -23.23 12.44 -9.70
C PHE A 435 -23.49 12.65 -11.21
N ASP A 436 -24.76 12.78 -11.63
CA ASP A 436 -25.15 12.88 -13.06
C ASP A 436 -24.44 11.83 -13.92
N ILE A 437 -24.57 10.57 -13.50
CA ILE A 437 -23.82 9.46 -14.12
C ILE A 437 -24.27 9.23 -15.56
N ASP A 438 -25.55 9.44 -15.86
CA ASP A 438 -26.10 9.21 -17.20
C ASP A 438 -25.52 10.16 -18.27
N GLY A 439 -25.21 11.42 -17.90
CA GLY A 439 -24.45 12.35 -18.75
C GLY A 439 -22.98 11.93 -18.93
N LEU A 440 -22.40 11.31 -17.91
CA LEU A 440 -21.02 10.83 -17.90
C LEU A 440 -20.82 9.59 -18.80
N LEU A 441 -21.78 8.66 -18.79
CA LEU A 441 -21.77 7.42 -19.56
C LEU A 441 -21.66 7.66 -21.07
N LYS A 442 -22.32 8.70 -21.59
CA LYS A 442 -22.26 9.07 -23.02
C LYS A 442 -20.83 9.44 -23.45
N ASN A 443 -20.12 10.20 -22.62
CA ASN A 443 -18.74 10.61 -22.89
C ASN A 443 -17.74 9.47 -22.70
N GLU A 444 -18.02 8.54 -21.77
CA GLU A 444 -17.14 7.41 -21.48
C GLU A 444 -17.16 6.38 -22.61
N VAL A 445 -18.32 6.10 -23.22
CA VAL A 445 -18.42 5.22 -24.40
C VAL A 445 -17.52 5.70 -25.53
N GLU A 446 -17.41 7.01 -25.76
CA GLU A 446 -16.49 7.57 -26.77
C GLU A 446 -15.01 7.43 -26.38
N GLN A 447 -14.67 7.59 -25.11
CA GLN A 447 -13.28 7.43 -24.63
C GLN A 447 -12.83 5.97 -24.61
N LEU A 448 -13.74 5.03 -24.37
CA LEU A 448 -13.44 3.60 -24.32
C LEU A 448 -13.34 2.96 -25.71
N LYS A 449 -13.87 3.58 -26.78
CA LYS A 449 -13.79 3.08 -28.17
C LYS A 449 -12.35 2.86 -28.66
N ASP A 450 -11.39 3.57 -28.06
CA ASP A 450 -9.97 3.49 -28.41
C ASP A 450 -9.20 2.44 -27.58
N LEU A 451 -9.84 1.76 -26.62
CA LEU A 451 -9.26 0.56 -26.04
C LEU A 451 -9.28 -0.56 -27.08
N HIS A 452 -8.09 -1.10 -27.36
CA HIS A 452 -7.90 -2.15 -28.34
C HIS A 452 -8.89 -3.33 -28.18
N ASN A 453 -9.61 -3.64 -29.27
CA ASN A 453 -10.20 -4.96 -29.55
C ASN A 453 -9.12 -5.96 -30.00
N THR A 454 -7.92 -5.94 -29.41
CA THR A 454 -7.06 -7.12 -29.56
C THR A 454 -7.73 -8.23 -28.75
N PRO A 455 -8.00 -9.40 -29.33
CA PRO A 455 -8.39 -10.55 -28.54
C PRO A 455 -7.21 -10.85 -27.61
N LEU A 456 -7.24 -10.27 -26.42
CA LEU A 456 -6.40 -10.70 -25.33
C LEU A 456 -6.82 -12.14 -25.11
N THR A 457 -5.96 -13.08 -25.48
CA THR A 457 -6.03 -14.51 -25.15
C THR A 457 -5.82 -14.66 -23.64
N GLY A 458 -6.63 -13.96 -22.85
CA GLY A 458 -6.66 -14.02 -21.42
C GLY A 458 -7.40 -15.27 -20.97
N ILE A 459 -6.93 -15.86 -19.89
CA ILE A 459 -7.61 -16.96 -19.23
C ILE A 459 -8.90 -16.41 -18.63
N SER A 460 -10.05 -16.86 -19.14
CA SER A 460 -11.36 -16.58 -18.54
C SER A 460 -11.50 -17.44 -17.29
N LEU A 461 -11.74 -16.79 -16.16
CA LEU A 461 -11.89 -17.42 -14.85
C LEU A 461 -13.31 -17.18 -14.30
N PRO A 462 -13.84 -18.10 -13.49
CA PRO A 462 -15.06 -17.83 -12.74
C PRO A 462 -14.82 -16.66 -11.77
N ALA A 463 -15.85 -15.84 -11.53
CA ALA A 463 -15.80 -14.76 -10.55
C ALA A 463 -15.40 -15.29 -9.17
N SER A 464 -14.44 -14.62 -8.53
CA SER A 464 -14.19 -14.81 -7.10
C SER A 464 -15.39 -14.29 -6.30
N THR A 465 -15.65 -14.90 -5.15
CA THR A 465 -16.57 -14.31 -4.16
C THR A 465 -15.98 -13.03 -3.56
N PRO A 466 -16.83 -12.04 -3.22
CA PRO A 466 -16.40 -10.89 -2.43
C PRO A 466 -15.68 -11.34 -1.17
N THR A 467 -14.67 -10.57 -0.75
CA THR A 467 -13.93 -10.90 0.47
C THR A 467 -14.83 -10.66 1.67
N GLN A 468 -15.27 -11.73 2.33
CA GLN A 468 -16.00 -11.65 3.59
C GLN A 468 -15.02 -11.54 4.77
N SER A 469 -15.44 -10.82 5.82
CA SER A 469 -14.69 -10.56 7.03
C SER A 469 -15.61 -10.74 8.24
N ASP A 470 -15.08 -11.33 9.31
CA ASP A 470 -15.77 -11.51 10.60
C ASP A 470 -15.34 -10.48 11.64
N MET A 471 -14.84 -9.32 11.21
CA MET A 471 -14.60 -8.24 12.18
C MET A 471 -15.96 -7.61 12.51
N ASP A 472 -16.49 -7.93 13.69
CA ASP A 472 -17.56 -7.17 14.34
C ASP A 472 -17.05 -5.73 14.51
N LEU A 473 -17.37 -4.86 13.56
CA LEU A 473 -16.94 -3.46 13.52
C LEU A 473 -17.39 -2.72 14.79
N ASP A 474 -18.52 -3.15 15.38
CA ASP A 474 -19.12 -2.60 16.59
C ASP A 474 -18.37 -3.03 17.88
N LYS A 475 -17.74 -4.21 17.91
CA LYS A 475 -16.99 -4.68 19.10
C LYS A 475 -15.64 -3.99 19.25
N GLU A 476 -15.02 -3.55 18.16
CA GLU A 476 -13.78 -2.77 18.22
C GLU A 476 -14.01 -1.29 18.55
N GLU A 477 -15.25 -0.76 18.45
CA GLU A 477 -15.55 0.58 18.96
C GLU A 477 -15.31 0.66 20.47
N ASN A 478 -15.86 -0.30 21.23
CA ASN A 478 -15.68 -0.38 22.68
C ASN A 478 -14.20 -0.57 23.08
N MET A 479 -13.46 -1.42 22.38
CA MET A 479 -12.02 -1.63 22.66
C MET A 479 -11.15 -0.40 22.35
N SER A 480 -11.56 0.44 21.39
CA SER A 480 -10.84 1.66 21.02
C SER A 480 -11.16 2.85 21.94
N GLU A 481 -12.34 2.86 22.55
CA GLU A 481 -12.71 3.82 23.59
C GLU A 481 -12.01 3.48 24.92
N ASP A 482 -11.90 2.21 25.29
CA ASP A 482 -11.20 1.76 26.50
C ASP A 482 -9.68 2.06 26.48
N GLU A 483 -9.02 1.97 25.31
CA GLU A 483 -7.60 2.37 25.17
C GLU A 483 -7.40 3.89 25.26
N ASN A 484 -8.39 4.72 24.92
CA ASN A 484 -8.30 6.17 25.09
C ASN A 484 -8.64 6.60 26.53
N ASN A 485 -9.57 5.89 27.20
CA ASN A 485 -10.01 6.23 28.56
C ASN A 485 -9.00 5.79 29.64
N SER A 486 -8.19 4.77 29.37
CA SER A 486 -7.11 4.33 30.28
C SER A 486 -5.91 5.30 30.37
N THR A 487 -5.91 6.37 29.59
CA THR A 487 -4.89 7.45 29.66
C THR A 487 -5.38 8.75 30.30
N GLU A 488 -6.66 8.90 30.66
CA GLU A 488 -7.18 10.15 31.25
C GLU A 488 -7.76 10.01 32.67
N GLU A 489 -7.91 8.81 33.23
CA GLU A 489 -8.28 8.64 34.65
C GLU A 489 -7.06 8.32 35.52
N MET A 490 -6.34 9.35 35.97
CA MET A 490 -5.66 9.35 37.28
C MET A 490 -5.23 10.78 37.65
N SER A 491 -6.20 11.67 37.85
CA SER A 491 -6.09 12.74 38.83
C SER A 491 -7.41 13.50 38.95
N GLN A 492 -8.27 13.11 39.88
CA GLN A 492 -8.93 14.05 40.80
C GLN A 492 -9.77 13.31 41.85
N ASP A 493 -9.94 14.03 42.95
CA ASP A 493 -10.71 13.79 44.18
C ASP A 493 -9.90 13.11 45.30
N ASP A 494 -9.17 13.89 46.11
CA ASP A 494 -9.64 14.69 47.26
C ASP A 494 -10.12 13.81 48.42
N ASP A 495 -9.34 13.74 49.51
CA ASP A 495 -9.85 14.20 50.81
C ASP A 495 -8.81 14.23 51.95
N GLU A 496 -9.03 15.21 52.82
CA GLU A 496 -8.77 15.23 54.26
C GLU A 496 -7.33 15.33 54.83
N ASN A 497 -6.89 16.58 54.94
CA ASN A 497 -6.78 17.29 56.22
C ASN A 497 -6.56 16.44 57.50
N HIS A 498 -5.30 16.30 57.95
CA HIS A 498 -4.96 16.27 59.38
C HIS A 498 -3.51 16.70 59.65
N GLN A 499 -3.36 17.80 60.39
CA GLN A 499 -2.11 18.27 60.97
C GLN A 499 -1.62 17.33 62.09
N PRO A 500 -0.31 17.20 62.31
CA PRO A 500 0.23 16.97 63.63
C PRO A 500 0.73 18.29 64.22
N THR A 501 0.34 18.51 65.46
CA THR A 501 0.86 19.51 66.39
C THR A 501 2.36 19.35 66.63
N GLU A 502 3.13 20.44 66.63
CA GLU A 502 3.90 20.85 67.81
C GLU A 502 4.49 22.26 67.71
N LYS A 503 4.79 22.80 68.90
CA LYS A 503 4.90 24.20 69.30
C LYS A 503 6.22 24.89 68.94
N ASP A 504 6.16 26.22 69.14
CA ASP A 504 7.24 27.16 69.46
C ASP A 504 8.14 27.59 68.29
N SER A 505 8.34 28.87 67.98
CA SER A 505 8.44 30.03 68.87
C SER A 505 8.43 31.35 68.09
N LYS A 506 7.88 32.36 68.75
CA LYS A 506 8.03 33.82 68.57
C LYS A 506 9.19 34.29 67.66
N LYS A 507 8.88 35.19 66.72
CA LYS A 507 9.33 36.59 66.78
C LYS A 507 8.65 37.49 65.74
N VAL A 508 8.15 38.59 66.28
CA VAL A 508 7.65 39.80 65.64
C VAL A 508 8.82 40.56 65.01
N PHE A 509 8.65 41.12 63.80
CA PHE A 509 8.72 42.56 63.49
C PHE A 509 9.08 42.86 62.03
N PHE A 510 8.23 43.74 61.47
CA PHE A 510 8.35 44.62 60.30
C PHE A 510 8.50 44.01 58.89
#